data_AF-A0A6J1LI59-F1
#
_entry.id   AF-A0A6J1LI59-F1
#
_cell.length_a   1.000
_cell.length_b   1.000
_cell.length_c   1.000
_cell.angle_alpha   90.00
_cell.angle_beta   90.00
_cell.angle_gamma   90.00
#
_symmetry.space_group_name_H-M   'P 1'
#
loop_
_entity.id
_entity.type
_entity.pdbx_description
1 polymer ?
#
loop_
_entity_poly.entity_id
_entity_poly.type
_entity_poly.pdbx_seq_one_letter_code
_entity_poly.pdbx_strand_id
1 'polypeptide(L)'
;MPKNTGYRNNNNAARKRQPQLDEQNPVVQAFRNYASELDAKHDRHERILKLSRDITIESKRIIFFLHSIDARKQNKAKVLEEAQQRLTKLIDVNFRAIALELRNQDVFQFRAAYSPGLQEFIEAYTYMEYLCNEESGENSKSISDWSALQSIMQYEVEAEKEKPVPDVGDSPTDGEQTAGNTVEKFQFYVDPTEYVLGVSDLTGELMRRCINSLGSGDTDTCMETCKALQQFYTGYISLNCQRARELWRKITTMRQSMLKAENVCYNVKVRGGEAAKCASFDQKPADDADEGFF
;
A
#
# COMPACT_ATOMS: atom_id res chain seq x y z
N MET A 1 59.27 51.59 -5.04
CA MET A 1 57.97 50.90 -5.24
C MET A 1 57.06 51.77 -6.09
N PRO A 2 56.70 51.37 -7.32
CA PRO A 2 55.61 52.00 -8.08
C PRO A 2 54.29 51.23 -7.92
N LYS A 3 53.19 51.97 -8.02
CA LYS A 3 51.80 51.56 -7.72
C LYS A 3 51.24 50.60 -8.77
N ASN A 4 50.58 49.55 -8.29
CA ASN A 4 49.87 48.54 -9.08
C ASN A 4 48.59 49.15 -9.67
N THR A 5 48.55 49.34 -10.99
CA THR A 5 47.36 49.79 -11.73
C THR A 5 46.40 48.62 -11.91
N GLY A 6 45.26 48.68 -11.22
CA GLY A 6 44.23 47.65 -11.27
C GLY A 6 43.64 47.46 -12.67
N TYR A 7 43.77 46.25 -13.20
CA TYR A 7 43.01 45.78 -14.36
C TYR A 7 41.55 45.55 -13.94
N ARG A 8 40.67 46.48 -14.33
CA ARG A 8 39.22 46.27 -14.31
C ARG A 8 38.84 45.38 -15.51
N ASN A 9 38.57 44.11 -15.24
CA ASN A 9 37.99 43.20 -16.23
C ASN A 9 36.54 43.60 -16.50
N ASN A 10 36.32 44.28 -17.62
CA ASN A 10 35.01 44.71 -18.08
C ASN A 10 34.38 43.61 -18.95
N ASN A 11 34.02 42.48 -18.33
CA ASN A 11 33.35 41.36 -19.01
C ASN A 11 31.82 41.48 -18.95
N ASN A 12 31.27 42.57 -19.47
CA ASN A 12 29.84 42.66 -19.79
C ASN A 12 29.64 42.36 -21.27
N ALA A 13 29.76 41.08 -21.63
CA ALA A 13 29.24 40.59 -22.91
C ALA A 13 27.72 40.73 -22.88
N ALA A 14 27.17 41.51 -23.81
CA ALA A 14 25.73 41.68 -23.99
C ALA A 14 25.07 40.29 -24.05
N ARG A 15 24.20 39.98 -23.07
CA ARG A 15 23.31 38.81 -23.12
C ARG A 15 22.64 38.84 -24.50
N LYS A 16 22.96 37.87 -25.36
CA LYS A 16 22.25 37.65 -26.63
C LYS A 16 20.76 37.67 -26.30
N ARG A 17 20.04 38.68 -26.80
CA ARG A 17 18.58 38.77 -26.64
C ARG A 17 18.01 37.44 -27.12
N GLN A 18 17.35 36.71 -26.24
CA GLN A 18 16.62 35.51 -26.64
C GLN A 18 15.66 35.93 -27.76
N PRO A 19 15.62 35.21 -28.89
CA PRO A 19 14.67 35.51 -29.94
C PRO A 19 13.26 35.44 -29.33
N GLN A 20 12.49 36.53 -29.47
CA GLN A 20 11.08 36.53 -29.08
C GLN A 20 10.38 35.47 -29.93
N LEU A 21 9.94 34.39 -29.29
CA LEU A 21 9.17 33.35 -29.93
C LEU A 21 7.77 33.89 -30.20
N ASP A 22 7.30 33.71 -31.42
CA ASP A 22 5.95 34.06 -31.82
C ASP A 22 4.96 33.09 -31.14
N GLU A 23 4.10 33.60 -30.26
CA GLU A 23 3.07 32.83 -29.55
C GLU A 23 1.97 32.32 -30.49
N GLN A 24 1.87 32.85 -31.72
CA GLN A 24 0.96 32.35 -32.75
C GLN A 24 1.55 31.20 -33.58
N ASN A 25 2.82 30.83 -33.35
CA ASN A 25 3.43 29.71 -34.06
C ASN A 25 2.70 28.39 -33.75
N PRO A 26 2.26 27.61 -34.77
CA PRO A 26 1.58 26.33 -34.57
C PRO A 26 2.35 25.35 -33.69
N VAL A 27 3.69 25.36 -33.77
CA VAL A 27 4.55 24.53 -32.93
C VAL A 27 4.48 25.00 -31.47
N VAL A 28 4.56 26.31 -31.21
CA VAL A 28 4.47 26.84 -29.84
C VAL A 28 3.11 26.50 -29.24
N GLN A 29 2.02 26.66 -29.99
CA GLN A 29 0.67 26.28 -29.54
C GLN A 29 0.55 24.77 -29.26
N ALA A 30 1.13 23.91 -30.10
CA ALA A 30 1.16 22.47 -29.84
C ALA A 30 1.90 22.15 -28.52
N PHE A 31 3.06 22.75 -28.29
CA PHE A 31 3.81 22.57 -27.04
C PHE A 31 3.08 23.12 -25.81
N ARG A 32 2.27 24.18 -25.94
CA ARG A 32 1.39 24.66 -24.85
C ARG A 32 0.33 23.63 -24.50
N ASN A 33 -0.27 22.99 -25.50
CA ASN A 33 -1.24 21.91 -25.28
C ASN A 33 -0.60 20.70 -24.62
N TYR A 34 0.58 20.27 -25.09
CA TYR A 34 1.34 19.18 -24.46
C TYR A 34 1.73 19.52 -23.02
N ALA A 35 2.16 20.75 -22.74
CA ALA A 35 2.46 21.20 -21.39
C ALA A 35 1.23 21.11 -20.49
N SER A 36 0.08 21.61 -20.93
CA SER A 36 -1.18 21.54 -20.19
C SER A 36 -1.60 20.09 -19.88
N GLU A 37 -1.45 19.18 -20.83
CA GLU A 37 -1.75 17.75 -20.64
C GLU A 37 -0.79 17.10 -19.62
N LEU A 38 0.51 17.38 -19.73
CA LEU A 38 1.52 16.87 -18.81
C LEU A 38 1.32 17.44 -17.39
N ASP A 39 1.04 18.72 -17.26
CA ASP A 39 0.77 19.38 -15.98
C ASP A 39 -0.47 18.77 -15.32
N ALA A 40 -1.57 18.59 -16.06
CA ALA A 40 -2.78 17.95 -15.55
C ALA A 40 -2.52 16.49 -15.10
N LYS A 41 -1.69 15.75 -15.83
CA LYS A 41 -1.27 14.40 -15.45
C LYS A 41 -0.40 14.40 -14.19
N HIS A 42 0.55 15.33 -14.08
CA HIS A 42 1.41 15.47 -12.91
C HIS A 42 0.61 15.86 -11.67
N ASP A 43 -0.31 16.82 -11.79
CA ASP A 43 -1.19 17.22 -10.70
C ASP A 43 -2.04 16.04 -10.20
N ARG A 44 -2.59 15.23 -11.12
CA ARG A 44 -3.31 14.01 -10.74
C ARG A 44 -2.41 13.00 -10.02
N HIS A 45 -1.21 12.77 -10.55
CA HIS A 45 -0.23 11.89 -9.92
C HIS A 45 0.07 12.32 -8.48
N GLU A 46 0.31 13.62 -8.25
CA GLU A 46 0.56 14.18 -6.91
C GLU A 46 -0.64 14.06 -5.97
N ARG A 47 -1.88 14.24 -6.47
CA ARG A 47 -3.09 14.02 -5.66
C ARG A 47 -3.20 12.56 -5.21
N ILE A 48 -3.00 11.61 -6.12
CA ILE A 48 -3.02 10.17 -5.81
C ILE A 48 -1.89 9.81 -4.83
N LEU A 49 -0.68 10.34 -5.06
CA LEU A 49 0.48 10.06 -4.21
C LEU A 49 0.26 10.54 -2.76
N LYS A 50 -0.38 11.70 -2.58
CA LYS A 50 -0.75 12.21 -1.24
C LYS A 50 -1.72 11.26 -0.54
N LEU A 51 -2.81 10.87 -1.22
CA LEU A 51 -3.78 9.91 -0.68
C LEU A 51 -3.12 8.56 -0.34
N SER A 52 -2.24 8.06 -1.22
CA SER A 52 -1.49 6.82 -1.00
C SER A 52 -0.57 6.92 0.23
N ARG A 53 0.06 8.06 0.45
CA ARG A 53 0.92 8.29 1.62
C ARG A 53 0.11 8.30 2.92
N ASP A 54 -1.06 8.91 2.91
CA ASP A 54 -1.96 8.92 4.06
C ASP A 54 -2.46 7.52 4.40
N ILE A 55 -2.85 6.73 3.37
CA ILE A 55 -3.18 5.30 3.53
C ILE A 55 -1.99 4.55 4.13
N THR A 56 -0.78 4.70 3.59
CA THR A 56 0.42 4.01 4.09
C THR A 56 0.66 4.31 5.57
N ILE A 57 0.57 5.57 5.98
CA ILE A 57 0.80 5.99 7.38
C ILE A 57 -0.25 5.36 8.29
N GLU A 58 -1.51 5.39 7.88
CA GLU A 58 -2.60 4.86 8.70
C GLU A 58 -2.58 3.32 8.77
N SER A 59 -2.30 2.63 7.66
CA SER A 59 -2.11 1.18 7.63
C SER A 59 -0.99 0.73 8.57
N LYS A 60 0.16 1.43 8.58
CA LYS A 60 1.24 1.19 9.55
C LYS A 60 0.76 1.32 10.99
N ARG A 61 0.02 2.39 11.29
CA ARG A 61 -0.53 2.60 12.64
C ARG A 61 -1.50 1.51 13.04
N ILE A 62 -2.29 0.99 12.10
CA ILE A 62 -3.18 -0.15 12.34
C ILE A 62 -2.37 -1.41 12.61
N ILE A 63 -1.31 -1.69 11.84
CA ILE A 63 -0.40 -2.83 12.08
C ILE A 63 0.25 -2.75 13.47
N PHE A 64 0.80 -1.59 13.85
CA PHE A 64 1.35 -1.38 15.20
C PHE A 64 0.30 -1.57 16.29
N PHE A 65 -0.94 -1.13 16.04
CA PHE A 65 -2.04 -1.31 16.96
C PHE A 65 -2.44 -2.79 17.10
N LEU A 66 -2.47 -3.56 16.01
CA LEU A 66 -2.72 -5.00 16.01
C LEU A 66 -1.64 -5.77 16.78
N HIS A 67 -0.37 -5.34 16.71
CA HIS A 67 0.71 -5.90 17.53
C HIS A 67 0.54 -5.68 19.03
N SER A 68 -0.37 -4.80 19.47
CA SER A 68 -0.65 -4.58 20.88
C SER A 68 -1.56 -5.65 21.53
N ILE A 69 -2.08 -6.59 20.74
CA ILE A 69 -2.89 -7.72 21.20
C ILE A 69 -2.04 -8.63 22.09
N ASP A 70 -2.47 -8.79 23.34
CA ASP A 70 -1.84 -9.68 24.33
C ASP A 70 -2.95 -10.43 25.09
N ALA A 71 -2.83 -11.76 25.19
CA ALA A 71 -3.77 -12.61 25.92
C ALA A 71 -4.00 -12.14 27.36
N ARG A 72 -2.98 -11.56 28.00
CA ARG A 72 -3.07 -11.06 29.39
C ARG A 72 -3.96 -9.83 29.55
N LYS A 73 -4.15 -9.04 28.49
CA LYS A 73 -4.92 -7.79 28.53
C LYS A 73 -6.39 -7.98 28.17
N GLN A 74 -6.77 -9.15 27.65
CA GLN A 74 -8.13 -9.41 27.12
C GLN A 74 -8.63 -8.30 26.18
N ASN A 75 -7.70 -7.68 25.43
CA ASN A 75 -7.97 -6.52 24.59
C ASN A 75 -8.28 -6.88 23.13
N LYS A 76 -8.10 -8.14 22.74
CA LYS A 76 -8.14 -8.60 21.35
C LYS A 76 -9.42 -8.19 20.61
N ALA A 77 -10.60 -8.49 21.15
CA ALA A 77 -11.87 -8.16 20.50
C ALA A 77 -12.03 -6.65 20.23
N LYS A 78 -11.70 -5.80 21.22
CA LYS A 78 -11.77 -4.34 21.08
C LYS A 78 -10.77 -3.80 20.07
N VAL A 79 -9.53 -4.33 20.10
CA VAL A 79 -8.48 -3.94 19.17
C VAL A 79 -8.85 -4.32 17.73
N LEU A 80 -9.42 -5.52 17.52
CA LEU A 80 -9.87 -5.97 16.21
C LEU A 80 -11.06 -5.14 15.69
N GLU A 81 -12.03 -4.83 16.54
CA GLU A 81 -13.18 -3.98 16.17
C GLU A 81 -12.71 -2.57 15.76
N GLU A 82 -11.84 -1.94 16.55
CA GLU A 82 -11.30 -0.62 16.22
C GLU A 82 -10.42 -0.65 14.96
N ALA A 83 -9.59 -1.68 14.79
CA ALA A 83 -8.79 -1.87 13.58
C ALA A 83 -9.69 -2.02 12.34
N GLN A 84 -10.76 -2.81 12.45
CA GLN A 84 -11.73 -2.98 11.38
C GLN A 84 -12.41 -1.66 11.01
N GLN A 85 -12.85 -0.87 11.99
CA GLN A 85 -13.44 0.45 11.74
C GLN A 85 -12.47 1.40 11.01
N ARG A 86 -11.19 1.40 11.41
CA ARG A 86 -10.15 2.22 10.77
C ARG A 86 -9.86 1.77 9.34
N LEU A 87 -9.80 0.46 9.09
CA LEU A 87 -9.65 -0.10 7.74
C LEU A 87 -10.85 0.24 6.85
N THR A 88 -12.08 0.07 7.34
CA THR A 88 -13.30 0.46 6.61
C THR A 88 -13.29 1.94 6.26
N LYS A 89 -12.86 2.81 7.18
CA LYS A 89 -12.70 4.24 6.90
C LYS A 89 -11.69 4.51 5.78
N LEU A 90 -10.60 3.75 5.70
CA LEU A 90 -9.65 3.88 4.58
C LEU A 90 -10.31 3.52 3.24
N ILE A 91 -11.12 2.46 3.21
CA ILE A 91 -11.87 2.02 2.03
C ILE A 91 -12.87 3.10 1.59
N ASP A 92 -13.68 3.60 2.53
CA ASP A 92 -14.81 4.49 2.21
C ASP A 92 -14.37 5.91 1.84
N VAL A 93 -13.24 6.37 2.40
CA VAL A 93 -12.76 7.75 2.21
C VAL A 93 -11.60 7.80 1.22
N ASN A 94 -10.49 7.14 1.54
CA ASN A 94 -9.24 7.33 0.79
C ASN A 94 -9.22 6.54 -0.52
N PHE A 95 -9.58 5.25 -0.48
CA PHE A 95 -9.66 4.44 -1.70
C PHE A 95 -10.79 4.91 -2.61
N ARG A 96 -11.91 5.38 -2.05
CA ARG A 96 -12.96 6.05 -2.84
C ARG A 96 -12.44 7.30 -3.55
N ALA A 97 -11.65 8.14 -2.86
CA ALA A 97 -11.06 9.33 -3.48
C ALA A 97 -10.07 8.98 -4.60
N ILE A 98 -9.23 7.95 -4.41
CA ILE A 98 -8.32 7.47 -5.47
C ILE A 98 -9.11 6.89 -6.65
N ALA A 99 -10.15 6.09 -6.39
CA ALA A 99 -11.02 5.54 -7.43
C ALA A 99 -11.73 6.64 -8.24
N LEU A 100 -12.09 7.75 -7.59
CA LEU A 100 -12.69 8.91 -8.26
C LEU A 100 -11.67 9.62 -9.17
N GLU A 101 -10.43 9.80 -8.72
CA GLU A 101 -9.35 10.42 -9.52
C GLU A 101 -8.92 9.56 -10.72
N LEU A 102 -9.01 8.23 -10.58
CA LEU A 102 -8.70 7.26 -11.64
C LEU A 102 -9.87 7.00 -12.59
N ARG A 103 -11.02 7.67 -12.37
CA ARG A 103 -12.19 7.49 -13.23
C ARG A 103 -11.87 7.93 -14.66
N ASN A 104 -12.18 7.06 -15.62
CA ASN A 104 -11.88 7.26 -17.05
C ASN A 104 -10.38 7.44 -17.36
N GLN A 105 -9.50 6.96 -16.49
CA GLN A 105 -8.06 6.94 -16.70
C GLN A 105 -7.54 5.50 -16.82
N ASP A 106 -6.36 5.33 -17.41
CA ASP A 106 -5.65 4.06 -17.32
C ASP A 106 -5.05 3.90 -15.92
N VAL A 107 -5.57 2.91 -15.17
CA VAL A 107 -5.13 2.60 -13.81
C VAL A 107 -3.64 2.24 -13.76
N PHE A 108 -3.11 1.57 -14.78
CA PHE A 108 -1.73 1.11 -14.79
C PHE A 108 -0.75 2.27 -14.98
N GLN A 109 -1.19 3.38 -15.62
CA GLN A 109 -0.38 4.58 -15.78
C GLN A 109 -0.04 5.25 -14.44
N PHE A 110 -0.95 5.15 -13.46
CA PHE A 110 -0.80 5.75 -12.13
C PHE A 110 -0.46 4.71 -11.05
N ARG A 111 -0.19 3.46 -11.42
CA ARG A 111 0.15 2.36 -10.49
C ARG A 111 1.20 2.73 -9.48
N ALA A 112 2.30 3.34 -9.91
CA ALA A 112 3.41 3.72 -9.04
C ALA A 112 3.00 4.72 -7.93
N ALA A 113 1.93 5.50 -8.14
CA ALA A 113 1.47 6.50 -7.17
C ALA A 113 0.71 5.87 -6.01
N TYR A 114 -0.16 4.88 -6.28
CA TYR A 114 -1.01 4.25 -5.26
C TYR A 114 -0.48 2.90 -4.74
N SER A 115 0.45 2.27 -5.47
CA SER A 115 1.01 0.96 -5.15
C SER A 115 1.53 0.85 -3.70
N PRO A 116 2.31 1.81 -3.16
CA PRO A 116 2.79 1.72 -1.77
C PRO A 116 1.66 1.71 -0.74
N GLY A 117 0.63 2.54 -0.92
CA GLY A 117 -0.51 2.59 -0.01
C GLY A 117 -1.39 1.35 -0.10
N LEU A 118 -1.56 0.80 -1.31
CA LEU A 118 -2.30 -0.43 -1.53
C LEU A 118 -1.61 -1.63 -0.88
N GLN A 119 -0.30 -1.81 -1.08
CA GLN A 119 0.45 -2.92 -0.49
C GLN A 119 0.39 -2.90 1.03
N GLU A 120 0.62 -1.73 1.66
CA GLU A 120 0.56 -1.58 3.11
C GLU A 120 -0.86 -1.79 3.68
N PHE A 121 -1.90 -1.36 2.94
CA PHE A 121 -3.28 -1.65 3.31
C PHE A 121 -3.59 -3.15 3.27
N ILE A 122 -3.12 -3.85 2.23
CA ILE A 122 -3.31 -5.30 2.10
C ILE A 122 -2.59 -6.04 3.21
N GLU A 123 -1.38 -5.63 3.56
CA GLU A 123 -0.63 -6.14 4.72
C GLU A 123 -1.44 -5.97 6.01
N ALA A 124 -1.96 -4.75 6.28
CA ALA A 124 -2.77 -4.48 7.48
C ALA A 124 -4.08 -5.29 7.52
N TYR A 125 -4.78 -5.38 6.38
CA TYR A 125 -6.05 -6.09 6.27
C TYR A 125 -5.88 -7.59 6.48
N THR A 126 -4.91 -8.20 5.79
CA THR A 126 -4.64 -9.64 5.91
C THR A 126 -4.04 -10.02 7.26
N TYR A 127 -3.30 -9.10 7.91
CA TYR A 127 -2.84 -9.31 9.28
C TYR A 127 -4.00 -9.33 10.27
N MET A 128 -4.98 -8.42 10.12
CA MET A 128 -6.21 -8.45 10.93
C MET A 128 -6.98 -9.76 10.72
N GLU A 129 -7.16 -10.21 9.48
CA GLU A 129 -7.83 -11.48 9.18
C GLU A 129 -7.13 -12.68 9.82
N TYR A 130 -5.80 -12.73 9.73
CA TYR A 130 -5.01 -13.76 10.39
C TYR A 130 -5.28 -13.81 11.90
N LEU A 131 -5.30 -12.65 12.56
CA LEU A 131 -5.54 -12.54 14.01
C LEU A 131 -6.97 -12.91 14.41
N CYS A 132 -7.95 -12.67 13.55
CA CYS A 132 -9.32 -13.14 13.74
C CYS A 132 -9.41 -14.67 13.65
N ASN A 133 -8.67 -15.28 12.71
CA ASN A 133 -8.72 -16.71 12.44
C ASN A 133 -7.95 -17.57 13.45
N GLU A 134 -6.99 -17.00 14.18
CA GLU A 134 -6.20 -17.65 15.25
C GLU A 134 -7.09 -18.34 16.32
N GLU A 135 -8.30 -17.83 16.58
CA GLU A 135 -9.20 -18.40 17.60
C GLU A 135 -10.22 -19.41 17.07
N SER A 136 -10.44 -19.45 15.75
CA SER A 136 -11.57 -20.17 15.15
C SER A 136 -11.23 -21.63 14.83
N GLY A 137 -10.62 -22.35 15.78
CA GLY A 137 -10.15 -23.73 15.64
C GLY A 137 -10.96 -24.62 14.66
N GLU A 138 -10.25 -25.40 13.85
CA GLU A 138 -10.72 -26.29 12.76
C GLU A 138 -11.52 -25.63 11.61
N ASN A 139 -12.17 -24.47 11.79
CA ASN A 139 -12.88 -23.71 10.75
C ASN A 139 -12.12 -22.43 10.34
N SER A 140 -10.82 -22.57 10.07
CA SER A 140 -9.98 -21.43 9.67
C SER A 140 -10.47 -20.86 8.33
N LYS A 141 -11.03 -19.65 8.36
CA LYS A 141 -11.47 -18.95 7.16
C LYS A 141 -10.24 -18.66 6.29
N SER A 142 -10.31 -18.96 5.00
CA SER A 142 -9.22 -18.58 4.08
C SER A 142 -9.01 -17.07 4.12
N ILE A 143 -7.75 -16.63 4.00
CA ILE A 143 -7.41 -15.23 3.80
C ILE A 143 -8.14 -14.74 2.55
N SER A 144 -8.70 -13.53 2.62
CA SER A 144 -9.42 -12.91 1.52
C SER A 144 -8.50 -12.70 0.32
N ASP A 145 -8.88 -13.20 -0.84
CA ASP A 145 -8.16 -13.00 -2.09
C ASP A 145 -8.36 -11.57 -2.65
N TRP A 146 -7.70 -11.27 -3.77
CA TRP A 146 -7.87 -9.98 -4.43
C TRP A 146 -9.32 -9.74 -4.89
N SER A 147 -10.07 -10.81 -5.22
CA SER A 147 -11.47 -10.74 -5.66
C SER A 147 -12.39 -10.29 -4.52
N ALA A 148 -12.16 -10.80 -3.31
CA ALA A 148 -12.88 -10.39 -2.11
C ALA A 148 -12.64 -8.90 -1.82
N LEU A 149 -11.39 -8.43 -1.87
CA LEU A 149 -11.08 -7.00 -1.70
C LEU A 149 -11.70 -6.15 -2.81
N GLN A 150 -11.65 -6.61 -4.06
CA GLN A 150 -12.28 -5.94 -5.19
C GLN A 150 -13.79 -5.78 -5.01
N SER A 151 -14.46 -6.78 -4.40
CA SER A 151 -15.89 -6.71 -4.10
C SER A 151 -16.23 -5.71 -3.00
N ILE A 152 -15.30 -5.45 -2.07
CA ILE A 152 -15.49 -4.49 -0.98
C ILE A 152 -15.28 -3.06 -1.50
N MET A 153 -14.35 -2.85 -2.44
CA MET A 153 -14.00 -1.55 -2.99
C MET A 153 -14.88 -1.13 -4.18
N GLN A 154 -16.19 -1.24 -4.00
CA GLN A 154 -17.22 -0.82 -4.96
C GLN A 154 -17.88 0.47 -4.48
N TYR A 155 -18.07 1.44 -5.36
CA TYR A 155 -18.56 2.76 -5.00
C TYR A 155 -19.66 3.23 -5.97
N GLU A 156 -20.53 4.08 -5.45
CA GLU A 156 -21.59 4.73 -6.21
C GLU A 156 -21.47 6.26 -6.03
N VAL A 157 -21.73 7.00 -7.10
CA VAL A 157 -21.93 8.45 -7.04
C VAL A 157 -23.41 8.72 -7.19
N GLU A 158 -24.02 9.28 -6.15
CA GLU A 158 -25.30 9.96 -6.30
C GLU A 158 -25.05 11.26 -7.04
N ALA A 159 -25.61 11.42 -8.25
CA ALA A 159 -25.53 12.67 -8.97
C ALA A 159 -26.23 13.76 -8.14
N GLU A 160 -25.48 14.73 -7.64
CA GLU A 160 -26.05 15.93 -7.03
C GLU A 160 -26.92 16.63 -8.07
N LYS A 161 -28.22 16.76 -7.78
CA LYS A 161 -29.11 17.62 -8.55
C LYS A 161 -28.54 19.04 -8.49
N GLU A 162 -28.07 19.57 -9.62
CA GLU A 162 -27.95 21.02 -9.78
C GLU A 162 -29.32 21.64 -9.40
N LYS A 163 -29.32 22.53 -8.41
CA LYS A 163 -30.53 23.27 -8.04
C LYS A 163 -31.00 24.05 -9.27
N PRO A 164 -32.25 23.90 -9.74
CA PRO A 164 -32.74 24.73 -10.81
C PRO A 164 -32.76 26.17 -10.31
N VAL A 165 -32.04 27.03 -11.03
CA VAL A 165 -32.19 28.48 -10.94
C VAL A 165 -33.66 28.79 -11.27
N PRO A 166 -34.41 29.55 -10.44
CA PRO A 166 -35.77 29.92 -10.78
C PRO A 166 -35.73 30.96 -11.90
N ASP A 167 -35.86 30.51 -13.15
CA ASP A 167 -36.17 31.39 -14.26
C ASP A 167 -37.69 31.63 -14.29
N VAL A 168 -38.06 32.90 -14.30
CA VAL A 168 -39.44 33.37 -14.29
C VAL A 168 -39.90 33.46 -15.74
N GLY A 169 -40.71 32.49 -16.18
CA GLY A 169 -41.28 32.50 -17.54
C GLY A 169 -42.42 31.49 -17.70
N ASP A 170 -43.64 32.01 -17.74
CA ASP A 170 -44.92 31.32 -17.81
C ASP A 170 -45.15 30.61 -19.18
N SER A 171 -45.43 29.30 -19.19
CA SER A 171 -46.22 28.58 -20.22
C SER A 171 -46.39 27.08 -19.87
N PRO A 172 -47.59 26.49 -19.96
CA PRO A 172 -47.81 25.08 -19.67
C PRO A 172 -47.65 24.24 -20.94
N THR A 173 -46.76 23.25 -20.90
CA THR A 173 -46.84 22.09 -21.82
C THR A 173 -46.64 20.81 -21.02
N ASP A 174 -47.69 20.00 -21.00
CA ASP A 174 -47.71 18.65 -20.42
C ASP A 174 -46.69 17.77 -21.15
N GLY A 175 -45.66 17.38 -20.42
CA GLY A 175 -44.65 16.43 -20.85
C GLY A 175 -44.13 15.68 -19.63
N GLU A 176 -44.72 14.52 -19.36
CA GLU A 176 -44.28 13.55 -18.36
C GLU A 176 -42.84 13.10 -18.68
N GLN A 177 -41.83 13.75 -18.10
CA GLN A 177 -40.46 13.25 -18.04
C GLN A 177 -40.26 12.54 -16.70
N THR A 178 -40.31 11.21 -16.74
CA THR A 178 -39.80 10.34 -15.68
C THR A 178 -38.29 10.51 -15.62
N ALA A 179 -37.81 11.41 -14.76
CA ALA A 179 -36.40 11.61 -14.44
C ALA A 179 -35.86 10.38 -13.68
N GLY A 180 -35.36 9.39 -14.42
CA GLY A 180 -34.62 8.27 -13.85
C GLY A 180 -33.27 8.74 -13.32
N ASN A 181 -33.05 8.64 -12.01
CA ASN A 181 -31.74 8.82 -11.39
C ASN A 181 -30.75 7.79 -11.98
N THR A 182 -29.82 8.21 -12.84
CA THR A 182 -28.73 7.33 -13.31
C THR A 182 -27.62 7.31 -12.27
N VAL A 183 -27.62 6.27 -11.42
CA VAL A 183 -26.52 6.02 -10.47
C VAL A 183 -25.33 5.45 -11.24
N GLU A 184 -24.24 6.21 -11.31
CA GLU A 184 -23.01 5.77 -11.94
C GLU A 184 -22.13 5.00 -10.93
N LYS A 185 -21.83 3.74 -11.24
CA LYS A 185 -20.98 2.87 -10.41
C LYS A 185 -19.53 2.98 -10.85
N PHE A 186 -18.62 2.98 -9.89
CA PHE A 186 -17.17 2.96 -10.13
C PHE A 186 -16.48 2.15 -9.03
N GLN A 187 -15.25 1.69 -9.28
CA GLN A 187 -14.53 0.81 -8.35
C GLN A 187 -13.05 1.16 -8.31
N PHE A 188 -12.38 0.82 -7.20
CA PHE A 188 -10.93 0.79 -7.15
C PHE A 188 -10.44 -0.57 -7.68
N TYR A 189 -9.59 -0.59 -8.70
CA TYR A 189 -9.06 -1.85 -9.24
C TYR A 189 -7.89 -2.38 -8.40
N VAL A 190 -8.06 -3.58 -7.85
CA VAL A 190 -7.00 -4.26 -7.08
C VAL A 190 -6.21 -5.18 -8.02
N ASP A 191 -5.00 -4.77 -8.40
CA ASP A 191 -4.08 -5.59 -9.21
C ASP A 191 -3.64 -6.83 -8.40
N PRO A 192 -3.82 -8.06 -8.92
CA PRO A 192 -3.34 -9.28 -8.28
C PRO A 192 -1.85 -9.24 -7.94
N THR A 193 -1.03 -8.55 -8.74
CA THR A 193 0.41 -8.42 -8.47
C THR A 193 0.66 -7.60 -7.19
N GLU A 194 -0.05 -6.48 -7.03
CA GLU A 194 0.04 -5.65 -5.82
C GLU A 194 -0.47 -6.39 -4.58
N TYR A 195 -1.50 -7.21 -4.75
CA TYR A 195 -1.99 -8.07 -3.68
C TYR A 195 -0.94 -9.08 -3.21
N VAL A 196 -0.32 -9.82 -4.12
CA VAL A 196 0.74 -10.77 -3.77
C VAL A 196 1.94 -10.07 -3.12
N LEU A 197 2.28 -8.86 -3.56
CA LEU A 197 3.35 -8.08 -2.91
C LEU A 197 2.97 -7.66 -1.48
N GLY A 198 1.75 -7.17 -1.25
CA GLY A 198 1.27 -6.81 0.09
C GLY A 198 1.18 -8.02 1.05
N VAL A 199 0.69 -9.17 0.57
CA VAL A 199 0.65 -10.41 1.36
C VAL A 199 2.06 -10.93 1.66
N SER A 200 3.05 -10.63 0.82
CA SER A 200 4.42 -11.03 1.12
C SER A 200 4.99 -10.29 2.34
N ASP A 201 4.57 -9.05 2.58
CA ASP A 201 5.01 -8.24 3.72
C ASP A 201 4.37 -8.67 5.04
N LEU A 202 3.13 -9.20 5.00
CA LEU A 202 2.48 -9.84 6.15
C LEU A 202 3.40 -10.87 6.83
N THR A 203 4.21 -11.61 6.07
CA THR A 203 5.13 -12.61 6.64
C THR A 203 6.18 -11.99 7.57
N GLY A 204 6.57 -10.74 7.33
CA GLY A 204 7.40 -9.95 8.24
C GLY A 204 6.69 -9.64 9.55
N GLU A 205 5.41 -9.31 9.50
CA GLU A 205 4.58 -9.05 10.70
C GLU A 205 4.31 -10.33 11.50
N LEU A 206 4.07 -11.47 10.83
CA LEU A 206 3.93 -12.76 11.50
C LEU A 206 5.20 -13.19 12.23
N MET A 207 6.37 -12.97 11.63
CA MET A 207 7.65 -13.20 12.31
C MET A 207 7.81 -12.29 13.53
N ARG A 208 7.46 -11.00 13.43
CA ARG A 208 7.50 -10.07 14.57
C ARG A 208 6.55 -10.52 15.69
N ARG A 209 5.35 -10.98 15.33
CA ARG A 209 4.38 -11.56 16.28
C ARG A 209 4.97 -12.77 16.98
N CYS A 210 5.56 -13.72 16.25
CA CYS A 210 6.20 -14.92 16.79
C CYS A 210 7.26 -14.56 17.86
N ILE A 211 8.13 -13.59 17.57
CA ILE A 211 9.17 -13.14 18.51
C ILE A 211 8.56 -12.44 19.73
N ASN A 212 7.55 -11.59 19.53
CA ASN A 212 6.87 -10.90 20.63
C ASN A 212 6.13 -11.88 21.55
N SER A 213 5.48 -12.90 20.99
CA SER A 213 4.82 -13.98 21.73
C SER A 213 5.81 -14.84 22.51
N LEU A 214 7.00 -15.11 21.96
CA LEU A 214 8.08 -15.75 22.72
C LEU A 214 8.43 -14.91 23.95
N GLY A 215 8.54 -13.59 23.81
CA GLY A 215 8.84 -12.67 24.92
C GLY A 215 7.78 -12.68 26.02
N SER A 216 6.49 -12.75 25.67
CA SER A 216 5.39 -12.89 26.62
C SER A 216 5.29 -14.29 27.25
N GLY A 217 5.87 -15.31 26.61
CA GLY A 217 5.82 -16.71 27.06
C GLY A 217 4.69 -17.53 26.44
N ASP A 218 4.03 -16.98 25.41
CA ASP A 218 3.01 -17.67 24.63
C ASP A 218 3.67 -18.53 23.54
N THR A 219 3.91 -19.79 23.88
CA THR A 219 4.58 -20.75 22.99
C THR A 219 3.67 -21.29 21.90
N ASP A 220 2.35 -21.26 22.09
CA ASP A 220 1.38 -21.83 21.15
C ASP A 220 1.26 -20.93 19.93
N THR A 221 1.11 -19.61 20.15
CA THR A 221 1.14 -18.61 19.07
C THR A 221 2.45 -18.66 18.28
N CYS A 222 3.59 -18.96 18.92
CA CYS A 222 4.87 -19.12 18.22
C CYS A 222 4.82 -20.28 17.21
N MET A 223 4.23 -21.42 17.61
CA MET A 223 4.10 -22.59 16.74
C MET A 223 3.10 -22.35 15.61
N GLU A 224 1.99 -21.67 15.89
CA GLU A 224 0.96 -21.34 14.89
C GLU A 224 1.47 -20.35 13.84
N THR A 225 2.15 -19.29 14.28
CA THR A 225 2.80 -18.31 13.37
C THR A 225 3.86 -18.97 12.50
N CYS A 226 4.65 -19.89 13.06
CA CYS A 226 5.64 -20.66 12.31
C CYS A 226 5.00 -21.56 11.23
N LYS A 227 3.93 -22.29 11.57
CA LYS A 227 3.15 -23.10 10.59
C LYS A 227 2.59 -22.23 9.47
N ALA A 228 2.03 -21.06 9.80
CA ALA A 228 1.52 -20.13 8.80
C ALA A 228 2.64 -19.65 7.86
N LEU A 229 3.80 -19.28 8.40
CA LEU A 229 4.97 -18.88 7.60
C LEU A 229 5.46 -19.98 6.66
N GLN A 230 5.47 -21.24 7.10
CA GLN A 230 5.83 -22.38 6.26
C GLN A 230 4.83 -22.58 5.10
N GLN A 231 3.53 -22.42 5.38
CA GLN A 231 2.48 -22.51 4.36
C GLN A 231 2.59 -21.37 3.34
N PHE A 232 2.80 -20.14 3.80
CA PHE A 232 3.08 -19.01 2.91
C PHE A 232 4.32 -19.28 2.06
N TYR A 233 5.45 -19.62 2.67
CA TYR A 233 6.69 -19.85 1.93
C TYR A 233 6.52 -20.94 0.85
N THR A 234 5.86 -22.05 1.20
CA THR A 234 5.54 -23.14 0.25
C THR A 234 4.66 -22.65 -0.91
N GLY A 235 3.63 -21.83 -0.62
CA GLY A 235 2.79 -21.21 -1.64
C GLY A 235 3.59 -20.28 -2.56
N TYR A 236 4.47 -19.45 -2.01
CA TYR A 236 5.24 -18.48 -2.78
C TYR A 236 6.34 -19.10 -3.64
N ILE A 237 7.03 -20.15 -3.18
CA ILE A 237 8.02 -20.86 -4.01
C ILE A 237 7.37 -21.64 -5.16
N SER A 238 6.06 -21.94 -5.05
CA SER A 238 5.31 -22.57 -6.15
C SER A 238 5.02 -21.62 -7.32
N LEU A 239 5.20 -20.31 -7.12
CA LEU A 239 4.96 -19.29 -8.14
C LEU A 239 6.09 -19.28 -9.17
N ASN A 240 5.79 -19.72 -10.39
CA ASN A 240 6.71 -19.68 -11.52
C ASN A 240 6.60 -18.34 -12.29
N CYS A 241 6.96 -17.23 -11.65
CA CYS A 241 6.89 -15.89 -12.24
C CYS A 241 8.22 -15.49 -12.91
N GLN A 242 8.25 -15.45 -14.24
CA GLN A 242 9.40 -14.95 -14.98
C GLN A 242 9.54 -13.43 -14.85
N ARG A 243 10.78 -12.93 -14.70
CA ARG A 243 11.14 -11.50 -14.67
C ARG A 243 10.50 -10.66 -13.54
N ALA A 244 9.96 -11.30 -12.50
CA ALA A 244 9.40 -10.62 -11.32
C ALA A 244 10.45 -10.35 -10.23
N ARG A 245 11.38 -9.40 -10.47
CA ARG A 245 12.50 -9.10 -9.55
C ARG A 245 12.04 -8.68 -8.15
N GLU A 246 10.95 -7.94 -8.05
CA GLU A 246 10.42 -7.49 -6.77
C GLU A 246 9.89 -8.64 -5.93
N LEU A 247 9.06 -9.49 -6.53
CA LEU A 247 8.56 -10.71 -5.89
C LEU A 247 9.72 -11.61 -5.44
N TRP A 248 10.75 -11.81 -6.26
CA TRP A 248 11.90 -12.63 -5.89
C TRP A 248 12.64 -12.12 -4.64
N ARG A 249 12.82 -10.78 -4.52
CA ARG A 249 13.37 -10.17 -3.31
C ARG A 249 12.48 -10.43 -2.09
N LYS A 250 11.16 -10.31 -2.24
CA LYS A 250 10.20 -10.58 -1.16
C LYS A 250 10.24 -12.05 -0.72
N ILE A 251 10.30 -13.01 -1.66
CA ILE A 251 10.43 -14.45 -1.36
C ILE A 251 11.73 -14.72 -0.60
N THR A 252 12.82 -14.06 -0.98
CA THR A 252 14.11 -14.20 -0.28
C THR A 252 14.01 -13.70 1.16
N THR A 253 13.39 -12.54 1.38
CA THR A 253 13.14 -12.01 2.74
C THR A 253 12.18 -12.90 3.53
N MET A 254 11.14 -13.43 2.89
CA MET A 254 10.17 -14.36 3.49
C MET A 254 10.85 -15.63 4.01
N ARG A 255 11.81 -16.19 3.26
CA ARG A 255 12.63 -17.31 3.72
C ARG A 255 13.35 -16.98 5.02
N GLN A 256 13.93 -15.78 5.13
CA GLN A 256 14.61 -15.34 6.35
C GLN A 256 13.63 -15.18 7.52
N SER A 257 12.43 -14.65 7.26
CA SER A 257 11.36 -14.55 8.27
C SER A 257 10.91 -15.92 8.78
N MET A 258 10.73 -16.89 7.87
CA MET A 258 10.38 -18.28 8.20
C MET A 258 11.48 -18.94 9.06
N LEU A 259 12.75 -18.87 8.62
CA LEU A 259 13.86 -19.46 9.36
C LEU A 259 13.99 -18.88 10.77
N LYS A 260 13.72 -17.59 10.97
CA LYS A 260 13.72 -16.98 12.31
C LYS A 260 12.62 -17.55 13.19
N ALA A 261 11.40 -17.71 12.67
CA ALA A 261 10.30 -18.33 13.41
C ALA A 261 10.57 -19.82 13.71
N GLU A 262 11.15 -20.56 12.78
CA GLU A 262 11.54 -21.96 13.01
C GLU A 262 12.59 -22.08 14.11
N ASN A 263 13.58 -21.18 14.13
CA ASN A 263 14.57 -21.11 15.20
C ASN A 263 13.93 -20.76 16.56
N VAL A 264 12.95 -19.86 16.60
CA VAL A 264 12.15 -19.59 17.81
C VAL A 264 11.50 -20.88 18.31
N CYS A 265 10.75 -21.57 17.46
CA CYS A 265 10.04 -22.80 17.80
C CYS A 265 10.99 -23.92 18.24
N TYR A 266 12.13 -24.07 17.55
CA TYR A 266 13.17 -25.03 17.91
C TYR A 266 13.73 -24.77 19.31
N ASN A 267 14.08 -23.51 19.60
CA ASN A 267 14.61 -23.13 20.92
C ASN A 267 13.59 -23.35 22.03
N VAL A 268 12.32 -23.01 21.80
CA VAL A 268 11.22 -23.30 22.72
C VAL A 268 11.11 -24.80 22.99
N LYS A 269 11.21 -25.63 21.94
CA LYS A 269 11.07 -27.09 22.07
C LYS A 269 12.22 -27.75 22.81
N VAL A 270 13.46 -27.30 22.58
CA VAL A 270 14.67 -27.90 23.18
C VAL A 270 14.94 -27.39 24.59
N ARG A 271 14.77 -26.09 24.84
CA ARG A 271 15.16 -25.45 26.11
C ARG A 271 13.99 -25.22 27.07
N GLY A 272 12.75 -25.28 26.58
CA GLY A 272 11.57 -24.79 27.30
C GLY A 272 11.39 -23.28 27.14
N GLY A 273 10.15 -22.80 27.36
CA GLY A 273 9.76 -21.43 27.04
C GLY A 273 10.56 -20.33 27.77
N GLU A 274 10.93 -20.54 29.03
CA GLU A 274 11.66 -19.53 29.82
C GLU A 274 13.13 -19.41 29.42
N ALA A 275 13.81 -20.54 29.16
CA ALA A 275 15.21 -20.54 28.76
C ALA A 275 15.41 -20.06 27.30
N ALA A 276 14.39 -20.21 26.44
CA ALA A 276 14.40 -19.69 25.08
C ALA A 276 14.36 -18.14 25.04
N LYS A 277 13.82 -17.47 26.07
CA LYS A 277 13.81 -16.00 26.18
C LYS A 277 15.21 -15.41 26.43
N CYS A 278 16.01 -16.08 27.27
CA CYS A 278 17.34 -15.60 27.69
C CYS A 278 18.46 -15.89 26.68
N ALA A 279 18.30 -16.90 25.81
CA ALA A 279 19.26 -17.23 24.78
C ALA A 279 19.05 -16.36 23.53
N SER A 280 19.28 -15.06 23.64
CA SER A 280 19.09 -14.14 22.51
C SER A 280 20.09 -14.41 21.38
N PHE A 281 19.57 -14.87 20.24
CA PHE A 281 19.82 -14.54 18.81
C PHE A 281 21.19 -14.00 18.30
N ASP A 282 22.30 -14.15 19.03
CA ASP A 282 23.64 -13.67 18.60
C ASP A 282 24.44 -14.69 17.77
N GLN A 283 23.84 -15.83 17.41
CA GLN A 283 24.43 -16.71 16.40
C GLN A 283 24.04 -16.18 15.02
N LYS A 284 24.86 -15.25 14.51
CA LYS A 284 24.99 -15.07 13.05
C LYS A 284 25.07 -16.47 12.43
N PRO A 285 24.24 -16.81 11.43
CA PRO A 285 24.58 -17.97 10.61
C PRO A 285 25.98 -17.72 10.06
N ALA A 286 26.85 -18.72 10.14
CA ALA A 286 28.14 -18.66 9.48
C ALA A 286 27.87 -18.46 7.99
N ASP A 287 28.04 -17.22 7.50
CA ASP A 287 28.15 -16.90 6.08
C ASP A 287 29.48 -17.49 5.59
N ASP A 288 29.51 -18.81 5.42
CA ASP A 288 30.50 -19.52 4.61
C ASP A 288 29.75 -20.20 3.47
N ALA A 289 29.24 -19.39 2.54
CA ALA A 289 28.90 -19.83 1.20
C ALA A 289 29.28 -18.70 0.23
N ASP A 290 30.50 -18.84 -0.28
CA ASP A 290 31.06 -18.19 -1.44
C ASP A 290 30.11 -18.37 -2.66
N GLU A 291 29.12 -17.49 -2.81
CA GLU A 291 28.42 -17.33 -4.09
C GLU A 291 29.24 -16.37 -4.96
N GLY A 292 30.33 -16.92 -5.48
CA GLY A 292 31.05 -16.39 -6.61
C GLY A 292 30.08 -16.16 -7.77
N PHE A 293 30.17 -14.96 -8.32
CA PHE A 293 29.73 -14.62 -9.68
C PHE A 293 30.02 -15.78 -10.64
N PHE A 294 28.98 -16.32 -11.30
CA PHE A 294 28.96 -16.64 -12.73
C PHE A 294 27.51 -16.69 -13.22
#